data_AF-A0A925ZX65-F1
#
_entry.id   AF-A0A925ZX65-F1
#
_cell.length_a   1.000
_cell.length_b   1.000
_cell.length_c   1.000
_cell.angle_alpha   90.00
_cell.angle_beta   90.00
_cell.angle_gamma   90.00
#
_symmetry.space_group_name_H-M   'P 1'
#
loop_
_entity.id
_entity.type
_entity.pdbx_description
1 polymer ?
#
loop_
_entity_poly.entity_id
_entity_poly.type
_entity_poly.pdbx_seq_one_letter_code
_entity_poly.pdbx_strand_id
1 'polypeptide(L)' 'TVGLGIGAAARALGLDFVPLFQERYDLAVPRRHWESALLAPLRQTLASAAYQRAVADLGGYDVRAMGKEMARV' A
#
# COMPACT_ATOMS: atom_id res chain seq x y z
N THR A 1 6.54 -28.72 -0.35
CA THR A 1 5.18 -28.28 0.01
C THR A 1 5.06 -26.81 -0.34
N VAL A 2 3.90 -26.33 -0.76
CA VAL A 2 3.67 -24.91 -1.11
C VAL A 2 2.51 -24.34 -0.28
N GLY A 3 2.46 -23.02 -0.11
CA GLY A 3 1.41 -22.34 0.65
C GLY A 3 1.15 -20.93 0.11
N LEU A 4 0.05 -20.31 0.54
CA LEU A 4 -0.29 -18.92 0.17
C LEU A 4 0.52 -17.92 1.00
N GLY A 5 0.93 -16.83 0.37
CA GLY A 5 1.69 -15.77 1.02
C GLY A 5 1.79 -14.52 0.14
N ILE A 6 2.42 -13.47 0.68
CA ILE A 6 2.62 -12.21 -0.03
C ILE A 6 3.99 -12.18 -0.72
N GLY A 7 4.06 -11.56 -1.91
CA GLY A 7 5.28 -11.49 -2.71
C GLY A 7 6.44 -10.79 -2.00
N ALA A 8 6.15 -9.80 -1.16
CA ALA A 8 7.13 -9.09 -0.34
C ALA A 8 7.90 -10.04 0.60
N ALA A 9 7.18 -10.95 1.27
CA ALA A 9 7.78 -11.91 2.20
C ALA A 9 8.62 -12.95 1.46
N ALA A 10 8.14 -13.45 0.31
CA ALA A 10 8.91 -14.39 -0.51
C ALA A 10 10.24 -13.77 -0.98
N ARG A 11 10.21 -12.50 -1.44
CA ARG A 11 11.42 -11.76 -1.82
C ARG A 11 12.38 -11.57 -0.65
N ALA A 12 11.87 -11.16 0.51
CA ALA A 12 12.69 -10.96 1.70
C ALA A 12 13.40 -12.24 2.17
N LEU A 13 12.80 -13.41 1.89
CA LEU A 13 13.32 -14.72 2.25
C LEU A 13 14.06 -15.44 1.11
N GLY A 14 14.19 -14.83 -0.07
CA GLY A 14 14.83 -15.45 -1.24
C GLY A 14 14.11 -16.68 -1.78
N LEU A 15 12.78 -16.73 -1.61
CA LEU A 15 11.94 -17.86 -2.05
C LEU A 15 11.39 -17.61 -3.46
N ASP A 16 11.18 -18.70 -4.20
CA ASP A 16 10.40 -18.66 -5.44
C ASP A 16 8.95 -18.23 -5.15
N PHE A 17 8.40 -17.40 -6.03
CA PHE A 17 7.05 -16.87 -5.90
C PHE A 17 6.29 -16.92 -7.22
N VAL A 18 5.10 -17.51 -7.21
CA VAL A 18 4.19 -17.54 -8.35
C VAL A 18 3.00 -16.61 -8.06
N PRO A 19 2.87 -15.47 -8.76
CA PRO A 19 1.76 -14.55 -8.53
C PRO A 19 0.43 -15.17 -9.00
N LEU A 20 -0.56 -15.23 -8.12
CA LEU A 20 -1.90 -15.74 -8.43
C LEU A 20 -2.89 -14.60 -8.74
N PHE A 21 -2.90 -13.58 -7.90
CA PHE A 21 -3.73 -12.38 -8.06
C PHE A 21 -3.07 -11.20 -7.35
N GLN A 22 -3.55 -9.99 -7.66
CA GLN A 22 -3.19 -8.77 -6.95
C GLN A 22 -4.36 -8.36 -6.06
N GLU A 23 -4.09 -8.18 -4.78
CA GLU A 23 -5.08 -7.70 -3.83
C GLU A 23 -4.90 -6.19 -3.62
N ARG A 24 -5.98 -5.43 -3.83
CA ARG A 24 -5.99 -3.98 -3.63
C ARG A 24 -6.59 -3.66 -2.27
N TYR A 25 -5.89 -2.82 -1.52
CA TYR A 25 -6.33 -2.29 -0.24
C TYR A 25 -6.62 -0.80 -0.36
N ASP A 26 -7.82 -0.38 0.06
CA ASP A 26 -8.20 1.01 0.17
C ASP A 26 -8.30 1.40 1.65
N LEU A 27 -7.82 2.60 1.99
CA LEU A 27 -7.94 3.16 3.34
C LEU A 27 -9.30 3.87 3.49
N ALA A 28 -10.21 3.30 4.27
CA ALA A 28 -11.52 3.88 4.55
C ALA A 28 -11.50 4.71 5.85
N VAL A 29 -11.82 6.00 5.76
CA VAL A 29 -11.82 6.92 6.92
C VAL A 29 -13.04 7.85 6.85
N PRO A 30 -13.74 8.11 7.96
CA PRO A 30 -14.78 9.12 8.00
C PRO A 30 -14.25 10.51 7.58
N ARG A 31 -14.99 11.21 6.72
CA ARG A 31 -14.59 12.50 6.14
C ARG A 31 -14.13 13.54 7.18
N ARG A 32 -14.86 13.67 8.29
CA ARG A 32 -14.52 14.60 9.38
C ARG A 32 -13.09 14.39 9.92
N HIS A 33 -12.59 13.15 9.90
CA HIS A 33 -11.24 12.81 10.33
C HIS A 33 -10.25 12.98 9.18
N TRP A 34 -10.63 12.56 7.96
CA TRP A 34 -9.80 12.71 6.77
C TRP A 34 -9.50 14.17 6.44
N GLU A 35 -10.38 15.12 6.76
CA GLU A 35 -10.15 16.55 6.54
C GLU A 35 -9.46 17.24 7.73
N SER A 36 -9.45 16.59 8.90
CA SER A 36 -8.86 17.16 10.11
C SER A 36 -7.33 17.29 10.05
N ALA A 37 -6.79 18.17 10.90
CA ALA A 37 -5.35 18.30 11.11
C ALA A 37 -4.71 17.02 11.67
N LEU A 38 -5.49 16.20 12.41
CA LEU A 38 -5.02 14.95 13.00
C LEU A 38 -4.46 13.98 11.94
N LEU A 39 -5.11 13.89 10.78
CA LEU A 39 -4.68 13.00 9.70
C LEU A 39 -3.87 13.71 8.61
N ALA A 40 -3.61 15.01 8.74
CA ALA A 40 -2.80 15.74 7.75
C ALA A 40 -1.41 15.11 7.51
N PRO A 41 -0.67 14.65 8.55
CA PRO A 41 0.60 13.97 8.34
C PRO A 41 0.45 12.69 7.52
N LEU A 42 -0.59 11.88 7.80
CA LEU A 42 -0.85 10.65 7.05
C LEU A 42 -1.12 10.93 5.56
N ARG A 43 -1.94 11.95 5.26
CA ARG A 43 -2.22 12.37 3.87
C ARG A 43 -0.94 12.76 3.14
N GLN A 44 -0.09 13.55 3.79
CA GLN A 44 1.19 13.99 3.23
C GLN A 44 2.14 12.82 3.01
N THR A 45 2.23 11.88 3.97
CA THR A 45 3.07 10.68 3.84
C THR A 45 2.61 9.80 2.68
N LEU A 46 1.31 9.53 2.53
CA LEU A 46 0.78 8.70 1.43
C LEU A 46 1.01 9.33 0.05
N ALA A 47 1.04 10.66 -0.03
CA ALA A 47 1.33 11.42 -1.26
C ALA A 47 2.82 11.64 -1.52
N SER A 48 3.71 11.30 -0.57
CA SER A 48 5.15 11.52 -0.70
C SER A 48 5.77 10.54 -1.69
N ALA A 49 6.43 11.06 -2.73
CA ALA A 49 7.17 10.25 -3.70
C ALA A 49 8.29 9.42 -3.05
N ALA A 50 8.97 9.97 -2.04
CA ALA A 50 10.02 9.25 -1.30
C ALA A 50 9.44 8.04 -0.55
N TYR A 51 8.26 8.20 0.06
CA TYR A 51 7.60 7.12 0.76
C TYR A 51 7.03 6.07 -0.20
N GLN A 52 6.38 6.50 -1.29
CA GLN A 52 5.93 5.59 -2.36
C GLN A 52 7.08 4.76 -2.93
N ARG A 53 8.26 5.38 -3.10
CA ARG A 53 9.45 4.67 -3.55
C ARG A 53 9.92 3.63 -2.54
N ALA A 54 10.00 4.00 -1.26
CA ALA A 54 10.38 3.08 -0.20
C ALA A 54 9.45 1.85 -0.13
N VAL A 55 8.14 2.05 -0.30
CA VAL A 55 7.16 0.94 -0.32
C VAL A 55 7.33 0.08 -1.58
N ALA A 56 7.54 0.69 -2.75
CA ALA A 56 7.80 -0.05 -3.99
C ALA A 56 9.08 -0.91 -3.90
N ASP A 57 10.11 -0.39 -3.23
CA ASP A 57 11.40 -1.07 -3.06
C ASP A 57 11.32 -2.30 -2.12
N LEU A 58 10.29 -2.41 -1.27
CA LEU A 58 10.01 -3.65 -0.51
C LEU A 58 9.73 -4.84 -1.43
N GLY A 59 9.27 -4.57 -2.66
CA GLY A 59 8.90 -5.58 -3.64
C GLY A 59 7.57 -6.25 -3.30
N GLY A 60 6.78 -6.59 -4.32
CA GLY A 60 5.47 -7.21 -4.15
C GLY A 60 4.34 -6.25 -3.79
N TYR A 61 4.61 -4.95 -3.69
CA TYR A 61 3.59 -3.90 -3.54
C TYR A 61 3.50 -3.03 -4.79
N ASP A 62 2.27 -2.67 -5.16
CA ASP A 62 1.97 -1.72 -6.23
C ASP A 62 1.48 -0.40 -5.61
N VAL A 63 2.22 0.68 -5.87
CA VAL A 63 1.96 2.01 -5.30
C VAL A 63 1.24 2.96 -6.25
N ARG A 64 0.81 2.51 -7.45
CA ARG A 64 0.20 3.37 -8.50
C ARG A 64 -1.03 4.16 -8.03
N ALA A 65 -1.77 3.63 -7.06
CA ALA A 65 -2.97 4.26 -6.49
C ALA A 65 -2.73 4.91 -5.11
N MET A 66 -1.52 4.79 -4.56
CA MET A 66 -1.23 5.24 -3.20
C MET A 66 -1.42 6.75 -3.06
N GLY A 67 -2.12 7.16 -2.00
CA GLY A 67 -2.44 8.56 -1.74
C GLY A 67 -3.54 9.16 -2.62
N LYS A 68 -4.18 8.38 -3.50
CA LYS A 68 -5.32 8.84 -4.30
C LYS A 68 -6.64 8.62 -3.54
N GLU A 69 -7.53 9.61 -3.63
CA GLU A 69 -8.90 9.47 -3.14
C GLU A 69 -9.71 8.68 -4.18
N MET A 70 -10.15 7.48 -3.81
CA MET A 70 -10.79 6.54 -4.75
C MET A 70 -12.30 6.75 -4.87
N ALA A 71 -12.93 7.20 -3.79
CA ALA A 71 -14.35 7.53 -3.72
C ALA A 71 -14.61 8.52 -2.59
N ARG A 72 -15.66 9.33 -2.74
CA ARG A 72 -16.19 10.20 -1.69
C ARG A 72 -17.66 9.85 -1.48
N VAL A 73 -18.00 9.46 -0.27
CA VAL A 73 -19.35 9.05 0.16
C VAL A 73 -19.87 10.03 1.21
#